data_AF-A0A2A7NGS5-F1
#
_entry.id   AF-A0A2A7NGS5-F1
#
_cell.length_a   1.000
_cell.length_b   1.000
_cell.length_c   1.000
_cell.angle_alpha   90.00
_cell.angle_beta   90.00
_cell.angle_gamma   90.00
#
_symmetry.space_group_name_H-M   'P 1'
#
loop_
_entity.id
_entity.type
_entity.pdbx_description
1 polymer ?
#
loop_
_entity_poly.entity_id
_entity_poly.type
_entity_poly.pdbx_seq_one_letter_code
_entity_poly.pdbx_strand_id
1 'polypeptide(L)'
;MPPSVLATSGIAATGTGAAMVSSETKDQHLDDAVELAYELLHASRMYPGLHWCVGIFKLATGTETVIVSNDGASYIPPGVYVPRSARVLFVDPELSAGFHAKWFGWVNPTAIMVAYAAERAVLDPNVELYAVAATTDPGGSSVLPARRAGVPHYQDCDSTRSPIDPATPAPELDDSRVHRLAVMSPQRYEELTDANLAANERGSTAWEATAGAVATALAGAEILHIEVAPVIREILGALAAGTPVSDDQWSALAEVRLYGKSLFMRPGFIEVEPSGDPNTTVLYRAHHNLDRAVEALSLWRGDNPDYADIVYATEQVSKEGQLWPARTSS
;
A
#
# COMPACT_ATOMS: atom_id res chain seq x y z
N MET A 1 43.66 16.01 12.61
CA MET A 1 43.89 15.98 11.14
C MET A 1 44.74 14.75 10.82
N PRO A 2 44.50 14.07 9.67
CA PRO A 2 44.17 12.63 9.56
C PRO A 2 45.23 11.79 8.77
N PRO A 3 45.00 10.51 8.36
CA PRO A 3 44.17 10.09 7.18
C PRO A 3 43.22 8.89 7.49
N SER A 4 42.02 8.68 6.93
CA SER A 4 41.50 8.46 5.54
C SER A 4 41.29 6.98 5.15
N VAL A 5 40.00 6.61 5.03
CA VAL A 5 39.30 5.82 3.99
C VAL A 5 39.98 4.63 3.33
N LEU A 6 39.31 3.46 3.38
CA LEU A 6 39.03 2.63 2.20
C LEU A 6 37.77 1.78 2.44
N ALA A 7 36.69 2.19 1.80
CA ALA A 7 35.51 1.38 1.57
C ALA A 7 35.88 0.20 0.66
N THR A 8 35.32 -0.97 0.95
CA THR A 8 35.20 -2.07 -0.02
C THR A 8 33.74 -2.46 -0.13
N SER A 9 33.05 -1.74 -1.01
CA SER A 9 31.92 -2.24 -1.77
C SER A 9 32.41 -3.32 -2.74
N GLY A 10 31.64 -4.40 -2.86
CA GLY A 10 31.94 -5.47 -3.81
C GLY A 10 31.14 -6.74 -3.58
N ILE A 11 29.80 -6.64 -3.56
CA ILE A 11 29.00 -7.83 -3.85
C ILE A 11 29.13 -8.05 -5.36
N ALA A 12 29.93 -9.04 -5.72
CA ALA A 12 30.04 -9.52 -7.09
C ALA A 12 28.68 -10.09 -7.50
N ALA A 13 28.01 -9.39 -8.42
CA ALA A 13 26.92 -9.95 -9.20
C ALA A 13 27.51 -11.06 -10.07
N THR A 14 27.37 -12.30 -9.61
CA THR A 14 27.55 -13.48 -10.44
C THR A 14 26.16 -13.86 -10.97
N GLY A 15 26.00 -13.76 -12.28
CA GLY A 15 24.77 -14.03 -13.03
C GLY A 15 24.42 -15.52 -13.06
N THR A 16 24.05 -16.07 -11.91
CA THR A 16 23.15 -17.21 -11.79
C THR A 16 21.85 -16.64 -11.24
N GLY A 17 20.78 -16.60 -12.03
CA GLY A 17 19.47 -16.14 -11.56
C GLY A 17 19.15 -16.84 -10.25
N ALA A 18 18.95 -16.09 -9.17
CA ALA A 18 18.63 -16.66 -7.87
C ALA A 18 17.45 -17.64 -8.05
N ALA A 19 17.58 -18.83 -7.48
CA ALA A 19 16.48 -19.78 -7.48
C ALA A 19 15.31 -19.16 -6.70
N MET A 20 14.11 -19.25 -7.28
CA MET A 20 12.88 -18.81 -6.60
C MET A 20 12.75 -19.57 -5.29
N VAL A 21 12.50 -18.86 -4.19
CA VAL A 21 12.31 -19.51 -2.89
C VAL A 21 10.88 -20.04 -2.83
N SER A 22 10.74 -21.36 -2.66
CA SER A 22 9.44 -22.03 -2.51
C SER A 22 9.55 -23.22 -1.56
N SER A 23 8.42 -23.68 -1.04
CA SER A 23 8.28 -24.99 -0.38
C SER A 23 8.33 -26.11 -1.43
N GLU A 24 8.87 -27.28 -1.06
CA GLU A 24 9.09 -28.39 -2.01
C GLU A 24 7.81 -29.15 -2.41
N THR A 25 6.70 -28.91 -1.71
CA THR A 25 5.43 -29.63 -1.87
C THR A 25 4.43 -28.86 -2.72
N LYS A 26 3.76 -29.57 -3.64
CA LYS A 26 2.63 -29.01 -4.40
C LYS A 26 1.39 -28.90 -3.52
N ASP A 27 0.67 -27.80 -3.63
CA ASP A 27 -0.54 -27.53 -2.86
C ASP A 27 -1.46 -26.57 -3.62
N GLN A 28 -2.76 -26.89 -3.70
CA GLN A 28 -3.71 -26.08 -4.45
C GLN A 28 -3.93 -24.70 -3.83
N HIS A 29 -3.91 -24.58 -2.50
CA HIS A 29 -4.07 -23.28 -1.85
C HIS A 29 -2.85 -22.38 -2.09
N LEU A 30 -1.65 -22.96 -2.21
CA LEU A 30 -0.48 -22.22 -2.65
C LEU A 30 -0.62 -21.78 -4.12
N ASP A 31 -1.08 -22.65 -5.00
CA ASP A 31 -1.30 -22.32 -6.42
C ASP A 31 -2.31 -21.15 -6.56
N ASP A 32 -3.43 -21.19 -5.83
CA ASP A 32 -4.43 -20.11 -5.80
C ASP A 32 -3.84 -18.79 -5.26
N ALA A 33 -2.99 -18.86 -4.22
CA ALA A 33 -2.32 -17.70 -3.65
C ALA A 33 -1.32 -17.08 -4.63
N VAL A 34 -0.58 -17.92 -5.36
CA VAL A 34 0.38 -17.49 -6.39
C VAL A 34 -0.33 -16.81 -7.55
N GLU A 35 -1.45 -17.36 -8.01
CA GLU A 35 -2.28 -16.74 -9.06
C GLU A 35 -2.72 -15.34 -8.64
N LEU A 36 -3.29 -15.20 -7.43
CA LEU A 36 -3.73 -13.90 -6.92
C LEU A 36 -2.56 -12.93 -6.70
N ALA A 37 -1.40 -13.40 -6.22
CA ALA A 37 -0.23 -12.54 -6.04
C ALA A 37 0.26 -11.96 -7.37
N TYR A 38 0.31 -12.78 -8.43
CA TYR A 38 0.66 -12.31 -9.77
C TYR A 38 -0.41 -11.41 -10.39
N GLU A 39 -1.69 -11.69 -10.16
CA GLU A 39 -2.78 -10.82 -10.61
C GLU A 39 -2.68 -9.42 -9.96
N LEU A 40 -2.48 -9.36 -8.65
CA LEU A 40 -2.32 -8.09 -7.93
C LEU A 40 -1.07 -7.34 -8.40
N LEU A 41 0.05 -8.04 -8.59
CA LEU A 41 1.27 -7.45 -9.15
C LEU A 41 1.03 -6.86 -10.55
N HIS A 42 0.32 -7.62 -11.40
CA HIS A 42 -0.02 -7.18 -12.75
C HIS A 42 -0.95 -5.98 -12.72
N ALA A 43 -2.01 -6.00 -11.92
CA ALA A 43 -2.94 -4.89 -11.77
C ALA A 43 -2.23 -3.63 -11.25
N SER A 44 -1.25 -3.77 -10.35
CA SER A 44 -0.47 -2.65 -9.81
C SER A 44 0.82 -2.34 -10.59
N ARG A 45 1.01 -2.84 -11.81
CA ARG A 45 2.27 -2.71 -12.58
C ARG A 45 2.75 -1.27 -12.84
N MET A 46 1.86 -0.29 -12.75
CA MET A 46 2.21 1.14 -12.87
C MET A 46 2.77 1.75 -11.57
N TYR A 47 2.88 0.96 -10.50
CA TYR A 47 3.33 1.36 -9.16
C TYR A 47 4.55 0.52 -8.76
N PRO A 48 5.75 0.84 -9.29
CA PRO A 48 6.95 0.07 -9.02
C PRO A 48 7.31 0.06 -7.53
N GLY A 49 7.83 -1.07 -7.05
CA GLY A 49 8.19 -1.25 -5.64
C GLY A 49 7.00 -1.43 -4.69
N LEU A 50 5.76 -1.51 -5.22
CA LEU A 50 4.62 -2.04 -4.47
C LEU A 50 4.65 -3.57 -4.53
N HIS A 51 4.66 -4.20 -3.37
CA HIS A 51 4.63 -5.65 -3.25
C HIS A 51 3.42 -6.10 -2.46
N TRP A 52 2.89 -7.26 -2.85
CA TRP A 52 1.76 -7.93 -2.25
C TRP A 52 2.20 -9.23 -1.56
N CYS A 53 1.49 -9.57 -0.49
CA CYS A 53 1.50 -10.89 0.10
C CYS A 53 0.05 -11.39 0.16
N VAL A 54 -0.16 -12.64 -0.28
CA VAL A 54 -1.41 -13.38 -0.22
C VAL A 54 -1.21 -14.54 0.75
N GLY A 55 -2.02 -14.57 1.80
CA GLY A 55 -2.02 -15.63 2.82
C GLY A 55 -3.33 -16.40 2.78
N ILE A 56 -3.24 -17.72 2.80
CA ILE A 56 -4.40 -18.61 2.97
C ILE A 56 -4.44 -19.09 4.42
N PHE A 57 -5.51 -18.73 5.11
CA PHE A 57 -5.78 -19.18 6.47
C PHE A 57 -6.71 -20.38 6.46
N LYS A 58 -6.38 -21.40 7.24
CA LYS A 58 -7.33 -22.44 7.63
C LYS A 58 -8.02 -22.05 8.92
N LEU A 59 -9.34 -22.16 8.91
CA LEU A 59 -10.24 -21.92 10.02
C LEU A 59 -11.09 -23.17 10.23
N ALA A 60 -11.75 -23.26 11.39
CA ALA A 60 -12.72 -24.33 11.64
C ALA A 60 -13.88 -24.35 10.62
N THR A 61 -14.20 -23.20 10.02
CA THR A 61 -15.31 -23.01 9.07
C THR A 61 -14.91 -23.15 7.60
N GLY A 62 -13.61 -23.28 7.28
CA GLY A 62 -13.12 -23.35 5.91
C GLY A 62 -11.80 -22.59 5.74
N THR A 63 -11.61 -22.01 4.55
CA THR A 63 -10.42 -21.22 4.22
C THR A 63 -10.77 -19.76 4.00
N GLU A 64 -9.87 -18.86 4.40
CA GLU A 64 -9.96 -17.43 4.15
C GLU A 64 -8.70 -16.96 3.42
N THR A 65 -8.88 -16.14 2.38
CA THR A 65 -7.78 -15.50 1.67
C THR A 65 -7.60 -14.09 2.21
N VAL A 66 -6.39 -13.77 2.67
CA VAL A 66 -6.03 -12.45 3.19
C VAL A 66 -4.92 -11.87 2.32
N ILE A 67 -5.01 -10.58 2.01
CA ILE A 67 -4.01 -9.85 1.23
C ILE A 67 -3.48 -8.65 1.98
N VAL A 68 -2.23 -8.28 1.72
CA VAL A 68 -1.59 -7.09 2.27
C VAL A 68 -0.56 -6.54 1.29
N SER A 69 -0.54 -5.22 1.09
CA SER A 69 0.55 -4.53 0.40
C SER A 69 1.56 -3.94 1.37
N ASN A 70 2.76 -3.63 0.89
CA ASN A 70 3.84 -3.04 1.67
C ASN A 70 3.80 -1.49 1.74
N ASP A 71 2.71 -0.84 1.35
CA ASP A 71 2.57 0.62 1.46
C ASP A 71 1.44 0.99 2.42
N GLY A 72 1.72 1.90 3.36
CA GLY A 72 0.81 2.39 4.38
C GLY A 72 0.13 1.28 5.17
N ALA A 73 -1.18 1.44 5.38
CA ALA A 73 -2.05 0.41 5.95
C ALA A 73 -2.62 -0.49 4.84
N SER A 74 -1.74 -1.07 4.02
CA SER A 74 -2.07 -1.83 2.81
C SER A 74 -2.83 -1.01 1.75
N TYR A 75 -2.20 0.07 1.31
CA TYR A 75 -2.62 0.89 0.19
C TYR A 75 -2.87 0.06 -1.09
N ILE A 76 -3.97 0.39 -1.77
CA ILE A 76 -4.43 -0.18 -3.03
C ILE A 76 -4.39 0.95 -4.08
N PRO A 77 -3.60 0.79 -5.16
CA PRO A 77 -3.50 1.83 -6.16
C PRO A 77 -4.79 2.08 -6.96
N PRO A 78 -4.97 3.28 -7.53
CA PRO A 78 -6.03 3.56 -8.50
C PRO A 78 -6.03 2.53 -9.64
N GLY A 79 -7.22 2.03 -9.99
CA GLY A 79 -7.41 1.00 -11.02
C GLY A 79 -7.11 -0.44 -10.58
N VAL A 80 -6.76 -0.67 -9.31
CA VAL A 80 -6.64 -2.01 -8.74
C VAL A 80 -7.92 -2.34 -7.97
N TYR A 81 -8.65 -3.35 -8.44
CA TYR A 81 -9.90 -3.82 -7.81
C TYR A 81 -9.69 -5.16 -7.11
N VAL A 82 -10.01 -5.20 -5.83
CA VAL A 82 -9.76 -6.38 -4.97
C VAL A 82 -10.83 -7.43 -5.23
N PRO A 83 -10.47 -8.72 -5.40
CA PRO A 83 -11.46 -9.80 -5.46
C PRO A 83 -12.31 -9.84 -4.20
N ARG A 84 -13.63 -10.00 -4.34
CA ARG A 84 -14.56 -10.09 -3.21
C ARG A 84 -14.29 -11.30 -2.29
N SER A 85 -13.62 -12.32 -2.82
CA SER A 85 -13.18 -13.51 -2.08
C SER A 85 -11.94 -13.26 -1.19
N ALA A 86 -11.27 -12.11 -1.32
CA ALA A 86 -10.08 -11.76 -0.57
C ALA A 86 -10.36 -10.61 0.41
N ARG A 87 -9.79 -10.72 1.61
CA ARG A 87 -9.88 -9.69 2.65
C ARG A 87 -8.56 -8.92 2.76
N VAL A 88 -8.62 -7.60 2.84
CA VAL A 88 -7.43 -6.79 3.13
C VAL A 88 -7.12 -6.84 4.63
N LEU A 89 -5.88 -7.15 4.97
CA LEU A 89 -5.45 -7.37 6.35
C LEU A 89 -5.76 -6.18 7.28
N PHE A 90 -5.41 -4.96 6.86
CA PHE A 90 -5.56 -3.76 7.68
C PHE A 90 -7.01 -3.23 7.81
N VAL A 91 -8.00 -3.89 7.20
CA VAL A 91 -9.41 -3.59 7.48
C VAL A 91 -9.98 -4.51 8.56
N ASP A 92 -9.16 -5.36 9.16
CA ASP A 92 -9.57 -6.18 10.28
C ASP A 92 -9.84 -5.34 11.53
N PRO A 93 -11.10 -5.27 12.03
CA PRO A 93 -11.43 -4.48 13.21
C PRO A 93 -10.81 -5.02 14.50
N GLU A 94 -10.33 -6.28 14.52
CA GLU A 94 -9.67 -6.87 15.68
C GLU A 94 -8.20 -6.46 15.82
N LEU A 95 -7.62 -5.83 14.80
CA LEU A 95 -6.23 -5.36 14.86
C LEU A 95 -6.07 -4.17 15.80
N SER A 96 -5.09 -4.29 16.70
CA SER A 96 -4.77 -3.21 17.63
C SER A 96 -4.14 -2.00 16.93
N ALA A 97 -4.35 -0.80 17.47
CA ALA A 97 -3.65 0.40 17.02
C ALA A 97 -2.12 0.24 17.05
N GLY A 98 -1.60 -0.56 18.00
CA GLY A 98 -0.17 -0.90 18.09
C GLY A 98 0.32 -1.74 16.91
N PHE A 99 -0.48 -2.73 16.47
CA PHE A 99 -0.19 -3.51 15.27
C PHE A 99 -0.15 -2.60 14.03
N HIS A 100 -1.22 -1.81 13.86
CA HIS A 100 -1.31 -0.85 12.76
C HIS A 100 -0.09 0.08 12.72
N ALA A 101 0.27 0.68 13.86
CA ALA A 101 1.39 1.59 13.95
C ALA A 101 2.74 0.91 13.66
N LYS A 102 2.94 -0.32 14.14
CA LYS A 102 4.18 -1.08 13.96
C LYS A 102 4.42 -1.46 12.49
N TRP A 103 3.37 -1.87 11.79
CA TRP A 103 3.48 -2.49 10.46
C TRP A 103 3.13 -1.55 9.31
N PHE A 104 2.80 -0.29 9.59
CA PHE A 104 2.48 0.72 8.58
C PHE A 104 3.65 0.92 7.59
N GLY A 105 3.45 0.52 6.34
CA GLY A 105 4.43 0.61 5.26
C GLY A 105 5.66 -0.28 5.41
N TRP A 106 5.57 -1.34 6.21
CA TRP A 106 6.70 -2.25 6.39
C TRP A 106 7.09 -2.91 5.06
N VAL A 107 8.39 -2.87 4.74
CA VAL A 107 8.90 -3.16 3.38
C VAL A 107 8.55 -4.58 2.89
N ASN A 108 8.58 -5.57 3.78
CA ASN A 108 8.29 -6.97 3.43
C ASN A 108 6.85 -7.34 3.86
N PRO A 109 5.91 -7.48 2.91
CA PRO A 109 4.51 -7.73 3.24
C PRO A 109 4.28 -9.12 3.87
N THR A 110 5.17 -10.10 3.65
CA THR A 110 5.11 -11.41 4.32
C THR A 110 5.36 -11.30 5.81
N ALA A 111 6.26 -10.41 6.25
CA ALA A 111 6.49 -10.20 7.68
C ALA A 111 5.22 -9.67 8.38
N ILE A 112 4.47 -8.79 7.70
CA ILE A 112 3.17 -8.29 8.17
C ILE A 112 2.17 -9.46 8.27
N MET A 113 2.06 -10.29 7.22
CA MET A 113 1.16 -11.44 7.19
C MET A 113 1.43 -12.45 8.31
N VAL A 114 2.70 -12.78 8.54
CA VAL A 114 3.11 -13.69 9.63
C VAL A 114 2.78 -13.10 11.00
N ALA A 115 3.01 -11.81 11.20
CA ALA A 115 2.68 -11.14 12.45
C ALA A 115 1.16 -11.11 12.69
N TYR A 116 0.38 -10.86 11.65
CA TYR A 116 -1.08 -10.93 11.71
C TYR A 116 -1.57 -12.33 12.05
N ALA A 117 -0.98 -13.37 11.46
CA ALA A 117 -1.29 -14.75 11.80
C ALA A 117 -1.02 -15.07 13.28
N ALA A 118 0.07 -14.53 13.84
CA ALA A 118 0.36 -14.68 15.26
C ALA A 118 -0.68 -14.00 16.15
N GLU A 119 -1.12 -12.78 15.82
CA GLU A 119 -2.20 -12.09 16.56
C GLU A 119 -3.52 -12.88 16.51
N ARG A 120 -3.90 -13.38 15.31
CA ARG A 120 -5.11 -14.21 15.17
C ARG A 120 -5.03 -15.52 15.95
N ALA A 121 -3.87 -16.18 15.97
CA ALA A 121 -3.69 -17.42 16.70
C ALA A 121 -3.82 -17.25 18.22
N VAL A 122 -3.57 -16.04 18.75
CA VAL A 122 -3.85 -15.71 20.15
C VAL A 122 -5.35 -15.63 20.42
N LEU A 123 -6.13 -15.11 19.47
CA LEU A 123 -7.59 -14.96 19.57
C LEU A 123 -8.33 -16.27 19.32
N ASP A 124 -7.88 -17.05 18.34
CA ASP A 124 -8.39 -18.38 18.01
C ASP A 124 -7.23 -19.33 17.66
N PRO A 125 -6.91 -20.30 18.53
CA PRO A 125 -5.80 -21.23 18.30
C PRO A 125 -6.06 -22.23 17.15
N ASN A 126 -7.26 -22.27 16.59
CA ASN A 126 -7.57 -23.10 15.42
C ASN A 126 -7.28 -22.37 14.09
N VAL A 127 -6.85 -21.11 14.14
CA VAL A 127 -6.43 -20.35 12.96
C VAL A 127 -4.99 -20.70 12.61
N GLU A 128 -4.78 -21.19 11.40
CA GLU A 128 -3.46 -21.53 10.86
C GLU A 128 -3.20 -20.75 9.57
N LEU A 129 -2.06 -20.05 9.50
CA LEU A 129 -1.54 -19.56 8.22
C LEU A 129 -0.93 -20.73 7.46
N TYR A 130 -1.63 -21.21 6.44
CA TYR A 130 -1.36 -22.48 5.77
C TYR A 130 -0.50 -22.33 4.51
N ALA A 131 -0.79 -21.32 3.69
CA ALA A 131 -0.06 -21.04 2.46
C ALA A 131 0.23 -19.54 2.31
N VAL A 132 1.39 -19.19 1.74
CA VAL A 132 1.78 -17.79 1.48
C VAL A 132 2.44 -17.63 0.12
N ALA A 133 1.90 -16.74 -0.70
CA ALA A 133 2.58 -16.27 -1.90
C ALA A 133 2.90 -14.78 -1.75
N ALA A 134 4.12 -14.35 -2.07
CA ALA A 134 4.49 -12.94 -1.98
C ALA A 134 5.26 -12.49 -3.20
N THR A 135 4.88 -11.33 -3.73
CA THR A 135 5.57 -10.72 -4.87
C THR A 135 6.94 -10.20 -4.44
N THR A 136 7.91 -10.25 -5.34
CA THR A 136 9.26 -9.77 -5.05
C THR A 136 9.90 -9.17 -6.29
N ASP A 137 10.86 -8.27 -6.06
CA ASP A 137 11.73 -7.73 -7.09
C ASP A 137 12.65 -8.83 -7.66
N PRO A 138 13.19 -8.63 -8.88
CA PRO A 138 14.01 -9.66 -9.53
C PRO A 138 15.20 -10.08 -8.66
N GLY A 139 15.27 -11.38 -8.33
CA GLY A 139 16.34 -11.93 -7.50
C GLY A 139 16.24 -11.65 -6.00
N GLY A 140 15.17 -11.00 -5.54
CA GLY A 140 14.82 -10.87 -4.14
C GLY A 140 14.10 -12.10 -3.58
N SER A 141 13.83 -12.08 -2.27
CA SER A 141 12.90 -13.02 -1.65
C SER A 141 12.06 -12.33 -0.59
N SER A 142 10.75 -12.40 -0.76
CA SER A 142 9.76 -11.84 0.16
C SER A 142 9.25 -12.92 1.14
N VAL A 143 9.32 -14.22 0.81
CA VAL A 143 8.71 -15.30 1.62
C VAL A 143 9.55 -15.84 2.77
N LEU A 144 10.79 -15.37 2.98
CA LEU A 144 11.64 -15.84 4.08
C LEU A 144 10.99 -15.74 5.49
N PRO A 145 10.20 -14.70 5.83
CA PRO A 145 9.49 -14.67 7.10
C PRO A 145 8.51 -15.84 7.28
N ALA A 146 7.78 -16.23 6.22
CA ALA A 146 6.85 -17.37 6.26
C ALA A 146 7.62 -18.69 6.50
N ARG A 147 8.74 -18.87 5.80
CA ARG A 147 9.63 -20.02 6.02
C ARG A 147 10.14 -20.09 7.46
N ARG A 148 10.62 -18.97 8.03
CA ARG A 148 11.13 -18.90 9.41
C ARG A 148 10.03 -19.18 10.44
N ALA A 149 8.79 -18.78 10.15
CA ALA A 149 7.62 -19.03 10.97
C ALA A 149 7.06 -20.46 10.85
N GLY A 150 7.60 -21.28 9.95
CA GLY A 150 7.17 -22.66 9.75
C GLY A 150 5.86 -22.79 8.97
N VAL A 151 5.48 -21.79 8.17
CA VAL A 151 4.32 -21.90 7.25
C VAL A 151 4.57 -23.09 6.32
N PRO A 152 3.62 -24.04 6.20
CA PRO A 152 3.81 -25.27 5.42
C PRO A 152 4.14 -25.01 3.95
N HIS A 153 3.40 -24.09 3.32
CA HIS A 153 3.50 -23.80 1.89
C HIS A 153 3.82 -22.34 1.65
N TYR A 154 4.86 -22.07 0.87
CA TYR A 154 5.22 -20.70 0.54
C TYR A 154 5.90 -20.59 -0.83
N GLN A 155 5.74 -19.46 -1.51
CA GLN A 155 6.41 -19.21 -2.79
C GLN A 155 6.62 -17.71 -3.09
N ASP A 156 7.84 -17.36 -3.52
CA ASP A 156 8.11 -16.05 -4.12
C ASP A 156 7.49 -15.94 -5.51
N CYS A 157 6.82 -14.81 -5.76
CA CYS A 157 6.28 -14.43 -7.06
C CYS A 157 7.19 -13.35 -7.66
N ASP A 158 8.30 -13.76 -8.28
CA ASP A 158 9.26 -12.87 -8.93
C ASP A 158 8.59 -12.16 -10.13
N SER A 159 8.69 -10.83 -10.18
CA SER A 159 8.05 -9.99 -11.19
C SER A 159 8.48 -10.29 -12.63
N THR A 160 9.68 -10.83 -12.85
CA THR A 160 10.18 -11.25 -14.17
C THR A 160 9.65 -12.61 -14.63
N ARG A 161 8.99 -13.33 -13.73
CA ARG A 161 8.46 -14.69 -13.96
C ARG A 161 6.94 -14.75 -13.90
N SER A 162 6.27 -13.60 -13.99
CA SER A 162 4.81 -13.54 -14.06
C SER A 162 4.30 -14.42 -15.22
N PRO A 163 3.31 -15.30 -14.98
CA PRO A 163 2.67 -16.07 -16.03
C PRO A 163 1.70 -15.21 -16.88
N ILE A 164 1.38 -14.00 -16.42
CA ILE A 164 0.46 -13.08 -17.10
C ILE A 164 1.22 -12.29 -18.16
N ASP A 165 0.73 -12.35 -19.41
CA ASP A 165 1.29 -11.55 -20.51
C ASP A 165 1.14 -10.04 -20.19
N PRO A 166 2.20 -9.21 -20.31
CA PRO A 166 2.13 -7.77 -20.06
C PRO A 166 1.05 -7.02 -20.86
N ALA A 167 0.65 -7.53 -22.04
CA ALA A 167 -0.42 -6.99 -22.86
C ALA A 167 -1.84 -7.34 -22.34
N THR A 168 -1.96 -8.28 -21.40
CA THR A 168 -3.23 -8.63 -20.77
C THR A 168 -3.78 -7.41 -20.02
N PRO A 169 -5.04 -7.00 -20.24
CA PRO A 169 -5.65 -5.95 -19.44
C PRO A 169 -5.63 -6.27 -17.95
N ALA A 170 -5.59 -5.25 -17.09
CA ALA A 170 -5.82 -5.47 -15.66
C ALA A 170 -7.31 -5.85 -15.45
N PRO A 171 -7.64 -6.65 -14.43
CA PRO A 171 -9.03 -6.90 -14.07
C PRO A 171 -9.77 -5.59 -13.77
N GLU A 172 -10.97 -5.44 -14.34
CA GLU A 172 -11.82 -4.25 -14.16
C GLU A 172 -12.80 -4.42 -12.99
N LEU A 173 -13.51 -3.35 -12.64
CA LEU A 173 -14.53 -3.41 -11.61
C LEU A 173 -15.78 -4.13 -12.13
N ASP A 174 -16.18 -5.20 -11.44
CA ASP A 174 -17.38 -5.99 -11.73
C ASP A 174 -17.98 -6.58 -10.44
N ASP A 175 -19.01 -7.43 -10.56
CA ASP A 175 -19.68 -8.05 -9.41
C ASP A 175 -18.76 -8.90 -8.52
N SER A 176 -17.69 -9.46 -9.10
CA SER A 176 -16.70 -10.29 -8.41
C SER A 176 -15.64 -9.48 -7.68
N ARG A 177 -15.58 -8.16 -7.91
CA ARG A 177 -14.55 -7.27 -7.38
C ARG A 177 -15.14 -6.10 -6.62
N VAL A 178 -14.29 -5.48 -5.81
CA VAL A 178 -14.67 -4.34 -4.98
C VAL A 178 -13.74 -3.17 -5.21
N HIS A 179 -14.34 -1.99 -5.24
CA HIS A 179 -13.63 -0.73 -5.27
C HIS A 179 -12.79 -0.55 -4.01
N ARG A 180 -11.60 0.06 -4.13
CA ARG A 180 -10.68 0.24 -3.00
C ARG A 180 -11.27 1.05 -1.83
N LEU A 181 -12.13 2.03 -2.11
CA LEU A 181 -12.91 2.72 -1.05
C LEU A 181 -13.91 1.77 -0.38
N ALA A 182 -14.59 0.90 -1.14
CA ALA A 182 -15.53 -0.05 -0.56
C ALA A 182 -14.83 -1.05 0.38
N VAL A 183 -13.56 -1.37 0.11
CA VAL A 183 -12.74 -2.22 1.01
C VAL A 183 -12.49 -1.53 2.35
N MET A 184 -12.11 -0.26 2.33
CA MET A 184 -11.71 0.49 3.53
C MET A 184 -12.90 1.06 4.30
N SER A 185 -13.91 1.54 3.57
CA SER A 185 -15.07 2.28 4.08
C SER A 185 -16.28 2.01 3.19
N PRO A 186 -16.94 0.84 3.33
CA PRO A 186 -18.10 0.46 2.52
C PRO A 186 -19.19 1.52 2.51
N GLN A 187 -19.50 2.08 3.69
CA GLN A 187 -20.53 3.10 3.84
C GLN A 187 -20.20 4.36 3.01
N ARG A 188 -18.97 4.89 3.07
CA ARG A 188 -18.61 6.07 2.27
C ARG A 188 -18.61 5.79 0.78
N TYR A 189 -18.27 4.57 0.38
CA TYR A 189 -18.39 4.17 -1.02
C TYR A 189 -19.85 4.16 -1.48
N GLU A 190 -20.75 3.57 -0.70
CA GLU A 190 -22.20 3.57 -0.97
C GLU A 190 -22.75 5.00 -1.07
N GLU A 191 -22.39 5.88 -0.12
CA GLU A 191 -22.80 7.29 -0.14
C GLU A 191 -22.31 8.02 -1.39
N LEU A 192 -21.05 7.84 -1.80
CA LEU A 192 -20.47 8.50 -2.98
C LEU A 192 -20.90 7.89 -4.31
N THR A 193 -21.43 6.67 -4.31
CA THR A 193 -21.93 6.00 -5.52
C THR A 193 -23.44 6.01 -5.62
N ASP A 194 -24.15 6.56 -4.62
CA ASP A 194 -25.59 6.77 -4.70
C ASP A 194 -25.93 7.70 -5.87
N ALA A 195 -26.65 7.14 -6.85
CA ALA A 195 -27.11 7.84 -8.03
C ALA A 195 -28.10 8.98 -7.70
N ASN A 196 -28.72 8.96 -6.51
CA ASN A 196 -29.64 10.00 -6.05
C ASN A 196 -28.91 11.19 -5.43
N LEU A 197 -27.66 11.04 -5.02
CA LEU A 197 -26.85 12.14 -4.49
C LEU A 197 -26.51 13.11 -5.64
N ALA A 198 -26.57 14.42 -5.40
CA ALA A 198 -26.28 15.36 -6.48
C ALA A 198 -24.77 15.41 -6.77
N ALA A 199 -24.37 15.59 -8.04
CA ALA A 199 -22.96 15.57 -8.43
C ALA A 199 -22.12 16.66 -7.74
N ASN A 200 -22.72 17.83 -7.50
CA ASN A 200 -22.10 18.91 -6.73
C ASN A 200 -21.88 18.53 -5.27
N GLU A 201 -22.81 17.80 -4.64
CA GLU A 201 -22.66 17.34 -3.25
C GLU A 201 -21.51 16.33 -3.13
N ARG A 202 -21.44 15.34 -4.04
CA ARG A 202 -20.29 14.42 -4.11
C ARG A 202 -18.97 15.16 -4.30
N GLY A 203 -18.95 16.13 -5.21
CA GLY A 203 -17.78 16.98 -5.47
C GLY A 203 -17.37 17.78 -4.24
N SER A 204 -18.30 18.38 -3.51
CA SER A 204 -18.02 19.10 -2.27
C SER A 204 -17.42 18.19 -1.18
N THR A 205 -17.98 17.00 -0.97
CA THR A 205 -17.44 16.02 -0.01
C THR A 205 -16.02 15.60 -0.38
N ALA A 206 -15.77 15.26 -1.65
CA ALA A 206 -14.42 14.89 -2.11
C ALA A 206 -13.44 16.07 -2.00
N TRP A 207 -13.89 17.29 -2.24
CA TRP A 207 -13.08 18.49 -2.12
C TRP A 207 -12.66 18.78 -0.68
N GLU A 208 -13.60 18.74 0.26
CA GLU A 208 -13.31 18.91 1.70
C GLU A 208 -12.28 17.88 2.18
N ALA A 209 -12.45 16.63 1.78
CA ALA A 209 -11.51 15.56 2.09
C ALA A 209 -10.12 15.82 1.47
N THR A 210 -10.07 16.28 0.21
CA THR A 210 -8.82 16.63 -0.48
C THR A 210 -8.09 17.75 0.24
N ALA A 211 -8.78 18.87 0.52
CA ALA A 211 -8.20 20.02 1.18
C ALA A 211 -7.66 19.67 2.58
N GLY A 212 -8.42 18.87 3.35
CA GLY A 212 -8.00 18.37 4.65
C GLY A 212 -6.75 17.49 4.58
N ALA A 213 -6.73 16.50 3.67
CA ALA A 213 -5.59 15.61 3.50
C ALA A 213 -4.31 16.37 3.06
N VAL A 214 -4.43 17.31 2.13
CA VAL A 214 -3.30 18.15 1.71
C VAL A 214 -2.80 19.01 2.87
N ALA A 215 -3.69 19.62 3.65
CA ALA A 215 -3.30 20.41 4.82
C ALA A 215 -2.53 19.55 5.85
N THR A 216 -3.02 18.35 6.17
CA THR A 216 -2.35 17.41 7.07
C THR A 216 -0.96 17.01 6.54
N ALA A 217 -0.86 16.69 5.24
CA ALA A 217 0.41 16.30 4.64
C ALA A 217 1.44 17.45 4.66
N LEU A 218 1.01 18.67 4.34
CA LEU A 218 1.87 19.86 4.37
C LEU A 218 2.35 20.19 5.79
N ALA A 219 1.48 20.06 6.80
CA ALA A 219 1.86 20.28 8.20
C ALA A 219 2.89 19.25 8.68
N GLY A 220 2.71 17.97 8.34
CA GLY A 220 3.69 16.92 8.65
C GLY A 220 5.04 17.15 7.95
N ALA A 221 5.02 17.59 6.70
CA ALA A 221 6.23 17.92 5.94
C ALA A 221 6.98 19.11 6.56
N GLU A 222 6.27 20.14 7.00
CA GLU A 222 6.85 21.32 7.64
C GLU A 222 7.60 20.98 8.93
N ILE A 223 6.98 20.17 9.81
CA ILE A 223 7.58 19.72 11.09
C ILE A 223 8.92 19.01 10.87
N LEU A 224 9.03 18.25 9.77
CA LEU A 224 10.23 17.47 9.43
C LEU A 224 11.16 18.18 8.46
N HIS A 225 10.87 19.43 8.09
CA HIS A 225 11.62 20.20 7.09
C HIS A 225 11.77 19.47 5.74
N ILE A 226 10.74 18.73 5.33
CA ILE A 226 10.68 18.07 4.03
C ILE A 226 10.39 19.12 2.95
N GLU A 227 11.21 19.13 1.90
CA GLU A 227 10.97 19.96 0.73
C GLU A 227 9.71 19.49 -0.01
N VAL A 228 8.77 20.41 -0.21
CA VAL A 228 7.51 20.16 -0.91
C VAL A 228 7.50 20.90 -2.23
N ALA A 229 7.23 20.18 -3.32
CA ALA A 229 7.14 20.75 -4.65
C ALA A 229 6.06 21.87 -4.70
N PRO A 230 6.39 23.07 -5.23
CA PRO A 230 5.45 24.20 -5.27
C PRO A 230 4.12 23.89 -5.96
N VAL A 231 4.16 23.06 -7.01
CA VAL A 231 2.99 22.64 -7.81
C VAL A 231 1.85 22.07 -6.98
N ILE A 232 2.16 21.43 -5.84
CA ILE A 232 1.13 20.89 -4.91
C ILE A 232 0.24 22.02 -4.39
N ARG A 233 0.84 23.14 -3.95
CA ARG A 233 0.10 24.30 -3.43
C ARG A 233 -0.58 25.09 -4.54
N GLU A 234 0.06 25.16 -5.72
CA GLU A 234 -0.50 25.85 -6.88
C GLU A 234 -1.78 25.18 -7.38
N ILE A 235 -1.76 23.85 -7.55
CA ILE A 235 -2.94 23.09 -7.99
C ILE A 235 -4.04 23.15 -6.93
N LEU A 236 -3.71 22.97 -5.65
CA LEU A 236 -4.69 23.14 -4.57
C LEU A 236 -5.36 24.53 -4.64
N GLY A 237 -4.59 25.60 -4.80
CA GLY A 237 -5.11 26.96 -4.90
C GLY A 237 -5.99 27.17 -6.13
N ALA A 238 -5.58 26.63 -7.27
CA ALA A 238 -6.35 26.73 -8.51
C ALA A 238 -7.69 25.97 -8.43
N LEU A 239 -7.69 24.75 -7.90
CA LEU A 239 -8.91 23.97 -7.65
C LEU A 239 -9.83 24.68 -6.66
N ALA A 240 -9.28 25.22 -5.56
CA ALA A 240 -10.03 25.96 -4.56
C ALA A 240 -10.73 27.21 -5.13
N ALA A 241 -10.07 27.90 -6.06
CA ALA A 241 -10.59 29.08 -6.73
C ALA A 241 -11.50 28.77 -7.93
N GLY A 242 -11.64 27.49 -8.31
CA GLY A 242 -12.34 27.08 -9.52
C GLY A 242 -11.67 27.59 -10.81
N THR A 243 -10.37 27.86 -10.78
CA THR A 243 -9.62 28.34 -11.95
C THR A 243 -8.99 27.17 -12.71
N PRO A 244 -8.88 27.24 -14.04
CA PRO A 244 -8.24 26.20 -14.84
C PRO A 244 -6.80 25.92 -14.39
N VAL A 245 -6.45 24.64 -14.24
CA VAL A 245 -5.08 24.16 -14.01
C VAL A 245 -4.44 23.86 -15.38
N SER A 246 -3.24 24.36 -15.63
CA SER A 246 -2.56 24.18 -16.92
C SER A 246 -2.02 22.75 -17.11
N ASP A 247 -1.81 22.34 -18.37
CA ASP A 247 -1.18 21.04 -18.67
C ASP A 247 0.24 20.93 -18.11
N ASP A 248 0.98 22.05 -18.04
CA ASP A 248 2.31 22.09 -17.43
C ASP A 248 2.25 21.80 -15.93
N GLN A 249 1.26 22.37 -15.23
CA GLN A 249 1.04 22.10 -13.80
C GLN A 249 0.64 20.63 -13.59
N TRP A 250 -0.26 20.09 -14.41
CA TRP A 250 -0.62 18.67 -14.34
C TRP A 250 0.57 17.75 -14.61
N SER A 251 1.44 18.12 -15.56
CA SER A 251 2.64 17.35 -15.87
C SER A 251 3.65 17.40 -14.73
N ALA A 252 3.87 18.57 -14.12
CA ALA A 252 4.72 18.71 -12.95
C ALA A 252 4.19 17.92 -11.73
N LEU A 253 2.87 17.88 -11.50
CA LEU A 253 2.29 17.03 -10.45
C LEU A 253 2.48 15.53 -10.76
N ALA A 254 2.34 15.13 -12.02
CA ALA A 254 2.57 13.75 -12.43
C ALA A 254 4.04 13.32 -12.20
N GLU A 255 5.01 14.21 -12.42
CA GLU A 255 6.41 13.95 -12.06
C GLU A 255 6.60 13.78 -10.56
N VAL A 256 6.00 14.64 -9.73
CA VAL A 256 6.03 14.50 -8.26
C VAL A 256 5.49 13.13 -7.84
N ARG A 257 4.37 12.69 -8.43
CA ARG A 257 3.78 11.38 -8.16
C ARG A 257 4.70 10.22 -8.55
N LEU A 258 5.35 10.32 -9.71
CA LEU A 258 6.24 9.27 -10.23
C LEU A 258 7.48 9.07 -9.33
N TYR A 259 8.00 10.15 -8.76
CA TYR A 259 9.16 10.13 -7.86
C TYR A 259 8.77 10.21 -6.37
N GLY A 260 7.56 9.75 -6.03
CA GLY A 260 7.06 9.70 -4.65
C GLY A 260 8.07 9.04 -3.72
N LYS A 261 8.46 9.76 -2.66
CA LYS A 261 9.61 9.35 -1.83
C LYS A 261 9.27 8.27 -0.81
N SER A 262 8.00 8.03 -0.50
CA SER A 262 7.61 7.03 0.49
C SER A 262 8.12 5.63 0.14
N LEU A 263 8.20 5.30 -1.16
CA LEU A 263 8.69 4.02 -1.66
C LEU A 263 10.10 3.66 -1.16
N PHE A 264 10.98 4.65 -1.06
CA PHE A 264 12.38 4.48 -0.68
C PHE A 264 12.63 4.62 0.83
N MET A 265 11.63 5.05 1.58
CA MET A 265 11.74 5.37 3.02
C MET A 265 11.06 4.34 3.91
N ARG A 266 10.49 3.27 3.34
CA ARG A 266 9.76 2.24 4.09
C ARG A 266 10.59 1.68 5.26
N PRO A 267 10.00 1.50 6.46
CA PRO A 267 10.68 0.80 7.54
C PRO A 267 10.93 -0.67 7.17
N GLY A 268 12.00 -1.25 7.73
CA GLY A 268 12.34 -2.67 7.61
C GLY A 268 13.34 -3.06 6.51
N PHE A 269 13.90 -2.10 5.77
CA PHE A 269 15.00 -2.39 4.80
C PHE A 269 16.26 -2.92 5.47
N ILE A 270 16.54 -2.45 6.68
CA ILE A 270 17.51 -3.05 7.58
C ILE A 270 16.65 -3.87 8.56
N GLU A 271 17.00 -5.14 8.86
CA GLU A 271 16.31 -6.01 9.83
C GLU A 271 16.47 -5.47 11.28
N VAL A 272 16.11 -4.21 11.50
CA VAL A 272 15.96 -3.52 12.76
C VAL A 272 14.46 -3.42 12.98
N GLU A 273 13.97 -3.85 14.14
CA GLU A 273 12.55 -3.71 14.46
C GLU A 273 12.09 -2.25 14.33
N PRO A 274 10.81 -1.97 14.02
CA PRO A 274 10.28 -0.60 13.95
C PRO A 274 10.61 0.27 15.18
N SER A 275 10.71 -0.35 16.36
CA SER A 275 11.09 0.28 17.63
C SER A 275 12.56 0.73 17.69
N GLY A 276 13.43 0.13 16.89
CA GLY A 276 14.86 0.43 16.79
C GLY A 276 15.19 1.58 15.84
N ASP A 277 14.24 2.00 14.99
CA ASP A 277 14.39 3.19 14.14
C ASP A 277 13.07 3.98 14.01
N PRO A 278 12.69 4.71 15.07
CA PRO A 278 11.47 5.52 15.07
C PRO A 278 11.55 6.69 14.06
N ASN A 279 12.75 7.16 13.72
CA ASN A 279 12.92 8.30 12.81
C ASN A 279 12.57 7.93 11.36
N THR A 280 12.99 6.75 10.90
CA THR A 280 12.61 6.25 9.58
C THR A 280 11.09 6.07 9.47
N THR A 281 10.45 5.55 10.52
CA THR A 281 8.98 5.41 10.55
C THR A 281 8.28 6.77 10.44
N VAL A 282 8.75 7.79 11.17
CA VAL A 282 8.18 9.15 11.11
C VAL A 282 8.37 9.81 9.74
N LEU A 283 9.58 9.70 9.15
CA LEU A 283 9.86 10.23 7.82
C LEU A 283 9.03 9.54 6.74
N TYR A 284 8.92 8.21 6.81
CA TYR A 284 8.09 7.43 5.91
C TYR A 284 6.63 7.90 5.93
N ARG A 285 6.04 8.05 7.12
CA ARG A 285 4.66 8.49 7.30
C ARG A 285 4.39 9.86 6.68
N ALA A 286 5.28 10.82 6.89
CA ALA A 286 5.14 12.15 6.29
C ALA A 286 5.22 12.11 4.75
N HIS A 287 6.15 11.33 4.19
CA HIS A 287 6.21 11.13 2.75
C HIS A 287 5.01 10.35 2.20
N HIS A 288 4.51 9.35 2.91
CA HIS A 288 3.29 8.62 2.54
C HIS A 288 2.10 9.58 2.46
N ASN A 289 1.91 10.45 3.46
CA ASN A 289 0.82 11.44 3.44
C ASN A 289 0.96 12.43 2.27
N LEU A 290 2.18 12.89 1.95
CA LEU A 290 2.43 13.71 0.77
C LEU A 290 2.07 12.98 -0.53
N ASP A 291 2.49 11.72 -0.68
CA ASP A 291 2.22 10.92 -1.87
C ASP A 291 0.70 10.68 -2.06
N ARG A 292 -0.03 10.42 -0.96
CA ARG A 292 -1.50 10.30 -0.97
C ARG A 292 -2.22 11.61 -1.26
N ALA A 293 -1.70 12.74 -0.76
CA ALA A 293 -2.23 14.07 -1.09
C ALA A 293 -2.01 14.43 -2.57
N VAL A 294 -0.84 14.11 -3.12
CA VAL A 294 -0.51 14.28 -4.54
C VAL A 294 -1.41 13.41 -5.41
N GLU A 295 -1.66 12.16 -5.00
CA GLU A 295 -2.61 11.27 -5.67
C GLU A 295 -4.03 11.85 -5.68
N ALA A 296 -4.55 12.30 -4.53
CA ALA A 296 -5.86 12.92 -4.43
C ALA A 296 -6.00 14.13 -5.36
N LEU A 297 -5.00 15.03 -5.38
CA LEU A 297 -4.96 16.17 -6.31
C LEU A 297 -4.92 15.73 -7.78
N SER A 298 -4.17 14.67 -8.10
CA SER A 298 -4.05 14.18 -9.47
C SER A 298 -5.38 13.64 -10.03
N LEU A 299 -6.22 13.08 -9.16
CA LEU A 299 -7.52 12.49 -9.52
C LEU A 299 -8.59 13.55 -9.85
N TRP A 300 -8.34 14.83 -9.54
CA TRP A 300 -9.17 15.95 -9.99
C TRP A 300 -8.96 16.31 -11.47
N ARG A 301 -7.98 15.72 -12.15
CA ARG A 301 -7.73 15.99 -13.57
C ARG A 301 -8.82 15.36 -14.44
N GLY A 302 -9.62 16.19 -15.10
CA GLY A 302 -10.63 15.79 -16.08
C GLY A 302 -12.02 16.35 -15.76
N ASP A 303 -12.97 16.12 -16.66
CA ASP A 303 -14.33 16.70 -16.53
C ASP A 303 -15.21 15.92 -15.54
N ASN A 304 -14.91 14.64 -15.30
CA ASN A 304 -15.64 13.76 -14.39
C ASN A 304 -14.68 13.05 -13.43
N PRO A 305 -14.21 13.72 -12.36
CA PRO A 305 -13.36 13.09 -11.36
C PRO A 305 -14.07 11.90 -10.68
N ASP A 306 -13.33 10.83 -10.43
CA ASP A 306 -13.82 9.73 -9.61
C ASP A 306 -13.71 10.11 -8.13
N TYR A 307 -14.82 10.59 -7.57
CA TYR A 307 -14.88 11.03 -6.18
C TYR A 307 -14.63 9.91 -5.17
N ALA A 308 -14.95 8.65 -5.49
CA ALA A 308 -14.67 7.53 -4.61
C ALA A 308 -13.16 7.25 -4.54
N ASP A 309 -12.46 7.35 -5.66
CA ASP A 309 -11.01 7.25 -5.73
C ASP A 309 -10.31 8.41 -5.02
N ILE A 310 -10.81 9.64 -5.18
CA ILE A 310 -10.31 10.80 -4.45
C ILE A 310 -10.44 10.57 -2.94
N VAL A 311 -11.63 10.19 -2.47
CA VAL A 311 -11.88 9.99 -1.04
C VAL A 311 -11.05 8.84 -0.49
N TYR A 312 -10.85 7.75 -1.24
CA TYR A 312 -9.92 6.69 -0.84
C TYR A 312 -8.51 7.22 -0.54
N ALA A 313 -7.94 8.02 -1.44
CA ALA A 313 -6.59 8.56 -1.26
C ALA A 313 -6.51 9.43 0.01
N THR A 314 -7.53 10.24 0.27
CA THR A 314 -7.59 11.11 1.46
C THR A 314 -7.80 10.34 2.77
N GLU A 315 -8.50 9.20 2.72
CA GLU A 315 -8.70 8.34 3.88
C GLU A 315 -7.41 7.65 4.32
N GLN A 316 -6.48 7.39 3.42
CA GLN A 316 -5.15 6.87 3.79
C GLN A 316 -4.40 7.85 4.71
N VAL A 317 -4.48 9.16 4.42
CA VAL A 317 -3.92 10.22 5.28
C VAL A 317 -4.66 10.29 6.62
N SER A 318 -5.99 10.21 6.58
CA SER A 318 -6.81 10.24 7.79
C SER A 318 -6.55 9.04 8.70
N LYS A 319 -6.38 7.85 8.12
CA LYS A 319 -6.08 6.60 8.83
C LYS A 319 -4.72 6.70 9.52
N GLU A 320 -3.71 7.21 8.83
CA GLU A 320 -2.39 7.49 9.44
C GLU A 320 -2.52 8.42 10.65
N GLY A 321 -3.27 9.52 10.52
CA GLY A 321 -3.48 10.46 11.63
C GLY A 321 -4.19 9.85 12.85
N GLN A 322 -5.07 8.87 12.67
CA GLN A 322 -5.73 8.14 13.76
C GLN A 322 -4.77 7.24 14.55
N LEU A 323 -3.72 6.72 13.90
CA LEU A 323 -2.74 5.85 14.54
C LEU A 323 -1.75 6.64 15.42
N TRP A 324 -1.54 7.91 15.08
CA TRP A 324 -0.66 8.81 15.82
C TRP A 324 -1.26 10.20 15.97
N PRO A 325 -2.34 10.35 16.76
CA PRO A 325 -2.90 11.66 17.02
C PRO A 325 -1.82 12.55 17.62
N ALA A 326 -1.61 13.72 17.03
CA ALA A 326 -0.76 14.73 17.62
C ALA A 326 -1.19 14.90 19.08
N ARG A 327 -0.26 14.74 20.04
CA ARG A 327 -0.53 15.13 21.41
C ARG A 327 -0.93 16.60 21.34
N THR A 328 -2.21 16.88 21.55
CA THR A 328 -2.67 18.25 21.79
C THR A 328 -1.87 18.74 22.99
N SER A 329 -0.92 19.63 22.74
CA SER A 329 -0.20 20.34 23.79
C SER A 329 -1.25 21.04 24.65
N SER A 330 -1.40 20.55 25.89
CA SER A 330 -2.02 21.29 26.99
C SER A 330 -1.22 22.53 27.31
#